data_AF-A0A4Y6RLZ4-F1
#
_entry.id   AF-A0A4Y6RLZ4-F1
#
_cell.length_a   1.000
_cell.length_b   1.000
_cell.length_c   1.000
_cell.angle_alpha   90.00
_cell.angle_beta   90.00
_cell.angle_gamma   90.00
#
_symmetry.space_group_name_H-M   'P 1'
#
loop_
_entity.id
_entity.type
_entity.pdbx_description
1 polymer ?
#
loop_
_entity_poly.entity_id
_entity_poly.type
_entity_poly.pdbx_seq_one_letter_code
_entity_poly.pdbx_strand_id
1 'polypeptide(L)'
;MPQPQPVMACDVLVVGGGINGAGIARDAAGRGLSVVLCEKDDLAAHTSSASTKLIHGGLRYLEYYEFGLVRKALIEREVLLRSAPHIMWPLRFVMPHAKGQRPAWLIRAGLILYDMLAKREILPASSGIDLERHAAGQPLKPEFKRGFVYSDGWVDDARLVVLNAIDAADKGAHVLTQTRCTALRRDGAGADACWQAILQQGDGRELAVRARSVVNAAGPWTAEFLQQAAPGGQGRHLRLIKGSHIVVKRLFAHDHAYIFQHPDGRIVFAIPYEHDFTLIGTTDLDYQGERGKVEIDDAEIRYLCELSSYYFSKPINPADVVWTYAGVRPLVEDASADAKAVTRDYRFELDQEGAPLLSIFGGKITTFRKLAEEALDILAPLLGNTRPAWTANACLPGGDVFGSVPQNRSVREFGQFVQGLQRDYAWLPAALVARYARAYGTRIHVLLDGRKDVAAMGEEIAAGLYAAEVDYLRRHEWAVSAADILWRRSKLGLHLPRETVGRLDAWLLQHPLSL
;
A
#
# COMPACT_ATOMS: atom_id res chain seq x y z
N MET A 1 43.98 15.69 10.83
CA MET A 1 42.71 15.16 11.38
C MET A 1 41.70 15.11 10.25
N PRO A 2 41.01 13.99 10.00
CA PRO A 2 39.90 13.99 9.05
C PRO A 2 38.85 14.99 9.55
N GLN A 3 38.32 15.84 8.66
CA GLN A 3 37.21 16.71 9.02
C GLN A 3 36.05 15.83 9.54
N PRO A 4 35.36 16.21 10.63
CA PRO A 4 34.21 15.46 11.08
C PRO A 4 33.20 15.40 9.94
N GLN A 5 32.83 14.18 9.52
CA GLN A 5 31.75 14.01 8.54
C GLN A 5 30.49 14.71 9.06
N PRO A 6 29.75 15.44 8.21
CA PRO A 6 28.53 16.11 8.64
C PRO A 6 27.54 15.08 9.20
N VAL A 7 27.19 15.21 10.48
CA VAL A 7 26.21 14.37 11.15
C VAL A 7 24.84 15.02 10.97
N MET A 8 23.92 14.31 10.34
CA MET A 8 22.52 14.74 10.26
C MET A 8 21.85 14.51 11.61
N ALA A 9 21.11 15.50 12.13
CA ALA A 9 20.41 15.38 13.40
C ALA A 9 18.88 15.41 13.19
N CYS A 10 18.14 14.56 13.90
CA CYS A 10 16.68 14.54 13.84
C CYS A 10 16.04 14.13 15.17
N ASP A 11 14.75 14.45 15.33
CA ASP A 11 13.95 13.98 16.45
C ASP A 11 13.59 12.50 16.28
N VAL A 12 13.22 12.10 15.06
CA VAL A 12 12.77 10.74 14.76
C VAL A 12 13.48 10.20 13.52
N LEU A 13 14.23 9.11 13.69
CA LEU A 13 14.69 8.28 12.58
C LEU A 13 13.70 7.13 12.35
N VAL A 14 13.05 7.10 11.19
CA VAL A 14 12.15 6.03 10.78
C VAL A 14 12.91 5.06 9.87
N VAL A 15 12.94 3.78 10.23
CA VAL A 15 13.62 2.73 9.47
C VAL A 15 12.57 1.87 8.76
N GLY A 16 12.55 1.93 7.42
CA GLY A 16 11.63 1.21 6.55
C GLY A 16 10.61 2.13 5.87
N GLY A 17 10.69 2.27 4.55
CA GLY A 17 9.80 3.05 3.67
C GLY A 17 8.62 2.24 3.12
N GLY A 18 8.09 1.31 3.91
CA GLY A 18 6.78 0.71 3.68
C GLY A 18 5.64 1.63 4.16
N ILE A 19 4.40 1.17 4.05
CA ILE A 19 3.23 2.00 4.39
C ILE A 19 3.23 2.52 5.84
N ASN A 20 3.62 1.68 6.81
CA ASN A 20 3.65 2.08 8.22
C ASN A 20 4.72 3.16 8.46
N GLY A 21 5.93 2.96 7.95
CA GLY A 21 7.02 3.93 8.13
C GLY A 21 6.77 5.24 7.39
N ALA A 22 6.27 5.20 6.16
CA ALA A 22 5.89 6.41 5.42
C ALA A 22 4.75 7.17 6.13
N GLY A 23 3.73 6.48 6.63
CA GLY A 23 2.63 7.09 7.39
C GLY A 23 3.10 7.74 8.70
N ILE A 24 4.02 7.09 9.42
CA ILE A 24 4.63 7.63 10.65
C ILE A 24 5.50 8.83 10.36
N ALA A 25 6.34 8.77 9.33
CA ALA A 25 7.17 9.90 8.91
C ALA A 25 6.30 11.12 8.55
N ARG A 26 5.20 10.89 7.83
CA ARG A 26 4.20 11.91 7.50
C ARG A 26 3.58 12.54 8.74
N ASP A 27 3.06 11.72 9.66
CA ASP A 27 2.40 12.25 10.85
C ASP A 27 3.39 13.00 11.75
N ALA A 28 4.58 12.44 11.97
CA ALA A 28 5.66 13.05 12.75
C ALA A 28 6.06 14.43 12.19
N ALA A 29 6.30 14.53 10.89
CA ALA A 29 6.65 15.79 10.23
C ALA A 29 5.51 16.82 10.33
N GLY A 30 4.25 16.39 10.18
CA GLY A 30 3.09 17.28 10.37
C GLY A 30 2.88 17.74 11.81
N ARG A 31 3.34 16.97 12.79
CA ARG A 31 3.46 17.40 14.20
C ARG A 31 4.71 18.27 14.46
N GLY A 32 5.47 18.62 13.42
CA GLY A 32 6.62 19.52 13.50
C GLY A 32 7.90 18.89 14.05
N LEU A 33 8.00 17.57 14.09
CA LEU A 33 9.24 16.87 14.42
C LEU A 33 10.18 16.89 13.21
N SER A 34 11.48 17.00 13.45
CA SER A 34 12.49 16.76 12.41
C SER A 34 12.62 15.25 12.17
N VAL A 35 12.46 14.83 10.92
CA VAL A 35 12.33 13.40 10.56
C VAL A 35 13.35 13.02 9.49
N VAL A 36 13.96 11.85 9.67
CA VAL A 36 14.71 11.14 8.63
C VAL A 36 14.02 9.79 8.41
N LEU A 37 13.65 9.47 7.18
CA LEU A 37 13.15 8.16 6.78
C LEU A 37 14.19 7.50 5.88
N CYS A 38 14.67 6.31 6.25
CA CYS A 38 15.56 5.52 5.39
C CYS A 38 14.88 4.23 4.90
N GLU A 39 14.98 3.95 3.61
CA GLU A 39 14.50 2.74 2.94
C GLU A 39 15.65 2.11 2.18
N LYS A 40 15.94 0.83 2.43
CA LYS A 40 17.09 0.13 1.86
C LYS A 40 16.98 -0.04 0.33
N ASP A 41 15.75 -0.19 -0.17
CA ASP A 41 15.45 -0.38 -1.60
C ASP A 41 14.63 0.82 -2.11
N ASP A 42 13.49 0.58 -2.76
CA ASP A 42 12.53 1.64 -3.13
C ASP A 42 11.34 1.68 -2.16
N LEU A 43 10.66 2.82 -2.11
CA LEU A 43 9.40 2.97 -1.40
C LEU A 43 8.42 1.89 -1.84
N ALA A 44 7.83 1.21 -0.86
CA ALA A 44 6.91 0.08 -1.05
C ALA A 44 7.50 -1.16 -1.78
N ALA A 45 8.83 -1.32 -1.88
CA ALA A 45 9.45 -2.42 -2.64
C ALA A 45 9.04 -3.85 -2.20
N HIS A 46 8.54 -4.03 -0.98
CA HIS A 46 8.20 -5.34 -0.40
C HIS A 46 6.69 -5.48 -0.15
N THR A 47 6.28 -5.82 1.07
CA THR A 47 4.90 -6.14 1.44
C THR A 47 3.88 -5.07 1.03
N SER A 48 4.26 -3.79 1.04
CA SER A 48 3.36 -2.67 0.75
C SER A 48 3.00 -2.47 -0.74
N SER A 49 3.63 -3.19 -1.68
CA SER A 49 3.19 -3.26 -3.08
C SER A 49 2.65 -4.64 -3.49
N ALA A 50 2.78 -5.61 -2.59
CA ALA A 50 2.34 -7.00 -2.76
C ALA A 50 0.98 -7.30 -2.07
N SER A 51 0.16 -6.27 -1.84
CA SER A 51 -1.15 -6.45 -1.21
C SER A 51 -2.22 -6.87 -2.23
N THR A 52 -3.41 -7.19 -1.73
CA THR A 52 -4.61 -7.38 -2.57
C THR A 52 -5.19 -6.06 -3.08
N LYS A 53 -4.57 -4.92 -2.76
CA LYS A 53 -4.97 -3.57 -3.22
C LYS A 53 -6.36 -3.18 -2.71
N LEU A 54 -6.67 -3.57 -1.47
CA LEU A 54 -7.96 -3.33 -0.83
C LEU A 54 -7.81 -2.51 0.45
N ILE A 55 -8.68 -1.53 0.61
CA ILE A 55 -8.98 -0.88 1.88
C ILE A 55 -10.25 -1.50 2.39
N HIS A 56 -10.08 -2.56 3.18
CA HIS A 56 -11.19 -3.38 3.64
C HIS A 56 -11.27 -3.51 5.16
N GLY A 57 -12.51 -3.59 5.67
CA GLY A 57 -12.77 -3.83 7.08
C GLY A 57 -12.46 -5.27 7.51
N GLY A 58 -12.34 -6.20 6.55
CA GLY A 58 -12.04 -7.60 6.81
C GLY A 58 -13.23 -8.39 7.31
N LEU A 59 -14.22 -8.60 6.43
CA LEU A 59 -15.47 -9.32 6.72
C LEU A 59 -15.25 -10.67 7.42
N ARG A 60 -14.22 -11.43 7.01
CA ARG A 60 -13.84 -12.71 7.62
C ARG A 60 -13.55 -12.61 9.12
N TYR A 61 -13.00 -11.49 9.60
CA TYR A 61 -12.60 -11.35 11.00
C TYR A 61 -13.80 -11.27 11.96
N LEU A 62 -15.02 -11.05 11.45
CA LEU A 62 -16.24 -11.16 12.25
C LEU A 62 -16.44 -12.57 12.83
N GLU A 63 -15.92 -13.61 12.17
CA GLU A 63 -16.02 -15.00 12.64
C GLU A 63 -15.11 -15.27 13.84
N TYR A 64 -14.07 -14.45 14.01
CA TYR A 64 -13.14 -14.51 15.13
C TYR A 64 -13.49 -13.47 16.20
N TYR A 65 -14.66 -12.83 16.12
CA TYR A 65 -15.14 -11.82 17.07
C TYR A 65 -14.25 -10.58 17.20
N GLU A 66 -13.45 -10.28 16.17
CA GLU A 66 -12.51 -9.16 16.11
C GLU A 66 -13.23 -7.83 15.80
N PHE A 67 -14.30 -7.52 16.53
CA PHE A 67 -15.19 -6.39 16.25
C PHE A 67 -14.47 -5.03 16.31
N GLY A 68 -13.52 -4.88 17.24
CA GLY A 68 -12.72 -3.66 17.38
C GLY A 68 -11.87 -3.39 16.14
N LEU A 69 -11.15 -4.42 15.68
CA LEU A 69 -10.35 -4.37 14.44
C LEU A 69 -11.22 -4.06 13.22
N VAL A 70 -12.36 -4.76 13.08
CA VAL A 70 -13.27 -4.56 11.95
C VAL A 70 -13.85 -3.15 11.96
N ARG A 71 -14.35 -2.66 13.11
CA ARG A 71 -14.86 -1.29 13.24
C ARG A 71 -13.80 -0.25 12.91
N LYS A 72 -12.58 -0.39 13.45
CA LYS A 72 -11.44 0.51 13.18
C LYS A 72 -11.18 0.60 11.67
N ALA A 73 -11.05 -0.55 11.01
CA ALA A 73 -10.78 -0.62 9.58
C ALA A 73 -11.94 -0.09 8.71
N LEU A 74 -13.20 -0.31 9.12
CA LEU A 74 -14.37 0.22 8.44
C LEU A 74 -14.47 1.75 8.49
N ILE A 75 -14.09 2.37 9.62
CA ILE A 75 -14.02 3.83 9.77
C ILE A 75 -12.90 4.38 8.88
N GLU A 76 -11.70 3.80 8.98
CA GLU A 76 -10.53 4.24 8.19
C GLU A 76 -10.80 4.18 6.69
N ARG A 77 -11.57 3.21 6.23
CA ARG A 77 -11.92 3.07 4.82
C ARG A 77 -12.54 4.33 4.22
N GLU A 78 -13.50 4.95 4.89
CA GLU A 78 -14.09 6.19 4.36
C GLU A 78 -13.18 7.40 4.53
N VAL A 79 -12.39 7.45 5.61
CA VAL A 79 -11.37 8.50 5.80
C VAL A 79 -10.37 8.49 4.65
N LEU A 80 -9.84 7.31 4.30
CA LEU A 80 -8.85 7.13 3.24
C LEU A 80 -9.44 7.39 1.85
N LEU A 81 -10.65 6.91 1.56
CA LEU A 81 -11.33 7.18 0.29
C LEU A 81 -11.42 8.69 0.00
N ARG A 82 -11.66 9.51 1.03
CA ARG A 82 -11.73 10.96 0.90
C ARG A 82 -10.36 11.62 0.76
N SER A 83 -9.32 11.07 1.38
CA SER A 83 -7.99 11.70 1.42
C SER A 83 -7.24 11.55 0.10
N ALA A 84 -7.51 10.51 -0.69
CA ALA A 84 -6.85 10.27 -1.98
C ALA A 84 -7.78 9.63 -3.03
N PRO A 85 -8.85 10.31 -3.48
CA PRO A 85 -9.86 9.76 -4.39
C PRO A 85 -9.32 9.41 -5.79
N HIS A 86 -8.14 9.90 -6.15
CA HIS A 86 -7.49 9.61 -7.42
C HIS A 86 -6.94 8.17 -7.45
N ILE A 87 -6.36 7.70 -6.34
CA ILE A 87 -5.80 6.34 -6.19
C ILE A 87 -6.66 5.39 -5.34
N MET A 88 -7.80 5.85 -4.83
CA MET A 88 -8.72 5.04 -4.03
C MET A 88 -10.16 5.25 -4.47
N TRP A 89 -10.94 4.18 -4.57
CA TRP A 89 -12.35 4.27 -4.94
C TRP A 89 -13.20 3.15 -4.35
N PRO A 90 -14.52 3.37 -4.23
CA PRO A 90 -15.46 2.32 -3.83
C PRO A 90 -15.38 1.09 -4.74
N LEU A 91 -15.37 -0.10 -4.16
CA LEU A 91 -15.42 -1.36 -4.88
C LEU A 91 -16.52 -2.25 -4.29
N ARG A 92 -17.32 -2.84 -5.18
CA ARG A 92 -18.42 -3.75 -4.82
C ARG A 92 -17.97 -5.19 -4.97
N PHE A 93 -18.18 -5.99 -3.92
CA PHE A 93 -17.76 -7.38 -3.84
C PHE A 93 -18.96 -8.30 -3.91
N VAL A 94 -18.97 -9.19 -4.90
CA VAL A 94 -19.97 -10.23 -5.09
C VAL A 94 -19.47 -11.52 -4.45
N MET A 95 -20.28 -12.08 -3.57
CA MET A 95 -20.07 -13.37 -2.92
C MET A 95 -21.11 -14.37 -3.46
N PRO A 96 -20.74 -15.20 -4.45
CA PRO A 96 -21.62 -16.27 -4.91
C PRO A 96 -21.87 -17.27 -3.78
N HIS A 97 -23.12 -17.69 -3.61
CA HIS A 97 -23.51 -18.65 -2.58
C HIS A 97 -23.49 -20.07 -3.16
N ALA A 98 -22.63 -20.94 -2.62
CA ALA A 98 -22.56 -22.34 -3.01
C ALA A 98 -23.14 -23.28 -1.95
N LYS A 99 -23.56 -24.49 -2.36
CA LYS A 99 -23.93 -25.57 -1.44
C LYS A 99 -22.72 -25.99 -0.60
N GLY A 100 -22.93 -26.28 0.69
CA GLY A 100 -21.86 -26.66 1.63
C GLY A 100 -21.08 -25.49 2.24
N GLN A 101 -21.36 -24.25 1.82
CA GLN A 101 -20.82 -23.05 2.46
C GLN A 101 -21.70 -22.61 3.64
N ARG A 102 -21.29 -21.51 4.27
CA ARG A 102 -22.05 -20.84 5.33
C ARG A 102 -23.51 -20.63 4.91
N PRO A 103 -24.47 -20.89 5.82
CA PRO A 103 -25.87 -20.75 5.50
C PRO A 103 -26.20 -19.28 5.19
N ALA A 104 -27.11 -19.07 4.25
CA ALA A 104 -27.44 -17.75 3.74
C ALA A 104 -27.90 -16.74 4.81
N TRP A 105 -28.57 -17.22 5.87
CA TRP A 105 -29.00 -16.37 6.98
C TRP A 105 -27.81 -15.82 7.78
N LEU A 106 -26.75 -16.62 7.96
CA LEU A 106 -25.54 -16.23 8.70
C LEU A 106 -24.75 -15.19 7.90
N ILE A 107 -24.62 -15.39 6.58
CA ILE A 107 -23.98 -14.40 5.71
C ILE A 107 -24.74 -13.07 5.76
N ARG A 108 -26.08 -13.10 5.69
CA ARG A 108 -26.90 -11.88 5.83
C ARG A 108 -26.71 -11.19 7.17
N ALA A 109 -26.72 -11.94 8.28
CA ALA A 109 -26.49 -11.38 9.61
C ALA A 109 -25.09 -10.74 9.72
N GLY A 110 -24.05 -11.42 9.22
CA GLY A 110 -22.69 -10.92 9.18
C GLY A 110 -22.56 -9.64 8.34
N LEU A 111 -23.21 -9.59 7.18
CA LEU A 111 -23.22 -8.40 6.32
C LEU A 111 -23.97 -7.22 6.95
N ILE A 112 -25.10 -7.46 7.61
CA ILE A 112 -25.83 -6.43 8.39
C ILE A 112 -24.94 -5.90 9.51
N LEU A 113 -24.27 -6.79 10.26
CA LEU A 113 -23.36 -6.38 11.31
C LEU A 113 -22.19 -5.55 10.74
N TYR A 114 -21.56 -6.03 9.67
CA TYR A 114 -20.49 -5.32 8.97
C TYR A 114 -20.93 -3.91 8.53
N ASP A 115 -22.17 -3.82 8.07
CA ASP A 115 -22.82 -2.58 7.68
C ASP A 115 -23.13 -1.64 8.87
N MET A 116 -23.36 -2.17 10.06
CA MET A 116 -23.70 -1.37 11.25
C MET A 116 -22.50 -1.01 12.12
N LEU A 117 -21.36 -1.69 11.94
CA LEU A 117 -20.17 -1.48 12.76
C LEU A 117 -19.51 -0.12 12.56
N ALA A 118 -19.72 0.56 11.43
CA ALA A 118 -19.28 1.94 11.20
C ALA A 118 -20.31 2.71 10.38
N LYS A 119 -20.34 4.03 10.55
CA LYS A 119 -21.20 4.91 9.74
C LYS A 119 -20.73 4.85 8.28
N ARG A 120 -21.66 4.56 7.36
CA ARG A 120 -21.44 4.69 5.93
C ARG A 120 -21.98 6.03 5.43
N GLU A 121 -21.18 6.77 4.70
CA GLU A 121 -21.62 7.99 4.02
C GLU A 121 -21.41 7.89 2.51
N ILE A 122 -20.35 7.23 2.05
CA ILE A 122 -20.03 7.08 0.63
C ILE A 122 -20.51 5.74 0.09
N LEU A 123 -20.34 4.68 0.88
CA LEU A 123 -20.43 3.31 0.39
C LEU A 123 -21.87 2.78 0.42
N PRO A 124 -22.38 2.18 -0.68
CA PRO A 124 -23.68 1.53 -0.68
C PRO A 124 -23.74 0.37 0.32
N ALA A 125 -24.92 0.12 0.89
CA ALA A 125 -25.17 -1.00 1.80
C ALA A 125 -25.04 -2.36 1.10
N SER A 126 -24.95 -3.42 1.91
CA SER A 126 -25.01 -4.80 1.41
C SER A 126 -26.42 -5.20 0.97
N SER A 127 -26.51 -6.15 0.04
CA SER A 127 -27.79 -6.71 -0.41
C SER A 127 -27.61 -8.14 -0.94
N GLY A 128 -28.72 -8.89 -1.00
CA GLY A 128 -28.77 -10.13 -1.77
C GLY A 128 -29.00 -9.83 -3.25
N ILE A 129 -28.42 -10.64 -4.13
CA ILE A 129 -28.62 -10.54 -5.57
C ILE A 129 -28.99 -11.89 -6.17
N ASP A 130 -29.79 -11.85 -7.24
CA ASP A 130 -30.07 -12.97 -8.12
C ASP A 130 -29.02 -12.99 -9.25
N LEU A 131 -28.14 -13.98 -9.23
CA LEU A 131 -27.05 -14.10 -10.20
C LEU A 131 -27.55 -14.54 -11.57
N GLU A 132 -28.73 -15.15 -11.69
CA GLU A 132 -29.30 -15.49 -13.01
C GLU A 132 -29.67 -14.21 -13.80
N ARG A 133 -29.87 -13.09 -13.11
CA ARG A 133 -30.28 -11.80 -13.72
C ARG A 133 -29.22 -10.69 -13.60
N HIS A 134 -28.35 -10.77 -12.61
CA HIS A 134 -27.35 -9.74 -12.35
C HIS A 134 -26.14 -9.89 -13.29
N ALA A 135 -25.55 -8.78 -13.76
CA ALA A 135 -24.39 -8.81 -14.65
C ALA A 135 -23.22 -9.62 -14.06
N ALA A 136 -23.07 -9.61 -12.74
CA ALA A 136 -22.06 -10.39 -12.03
C ALA A 136 -22.32 -11.91 -11.94
N GLY A 137 -23.44 -12.42 -12.45
CA GLY A 137 -23.62 -13.86 -12.63
C GLY A 137 -23.22 -14.37 -14.01
N GLN A 138 -23.15 -13.50 -15.02
CA GLN A 138 -22.81 -13.87 -16.40
C GLN A 138 -21.49 -14.65 -16.55
N PRO A 139 -20.38 -14.28 -15.88
CA PRO A 139 -19.14 -15.04 -16.02
C PRO A 139 -19.08 -16.29 -15.12
N LEU A 140 -20.06 -16.49 -14.23
CA LEU A 140 -20.09 -17.62 -13.30
C LEU A 140 -20.74 -18.85 -13.93
N LYS A 141 -20.51 -20.03 -13.34
CA LYS A 141 -21.23 -21.25 -13.75
C LYS A 141 -22.72 -21.19 -13.37
N PRO A 142 -23.63 -21.78 -14.16
CA PRO A 142 -25.08 -21.66 -13.98
C PRO A 142 -25.64 -22.20 -12.64
N GLU A 143 -24.91 -23.06 -11.94
CA GLU A 143 -25.31 -23.55 -10.62
C GLU A 143 -25.29 -22.46 -9.53
N PHE A 144 -24.53 -21.37 -9.72
CA PHE A 144 -24.47 -20.25 -8.79
C PHE A 144 -25.59 -19.24 -9.05
N LYS A 145 -26.76 -19.50 -8.49
CA LYS A 145 -27.98 -18.69 -8.73
C LYS A 145 -28.16 -17.53 -7.77
N ARG A 146 -27.62 -17.62 -6.56
CA ARG A 146 -27.78 -16.63 -5.51
C ARG A 146 -26.44 -16.06 -5.10
N GLY A 147 -26.38 -14.76 -4.86
CA GLY A 147 -25.20 -14.10 -4.32
C GLY A 147 -25.55 -13.03 -3.28
N PHE A 148 -24.51 -12.49 -2.68
CA PHE A 148 -24.58 -11.30 -1.84
C PHE A 148 -23.60 -10.28 -2.38
N VAL A 149 -23.91 -9.00 -2.24
CA VAL A 149 -22.99 -7.92 -2.61
C VAL A 149 -22.79 -6.99 -1.42
N TYR A 150 -21.57 -6.50 -1.23
CA TYR A 150 -21.23 -5.51 -0.21
C TYR A 150 -20.16 -4.54 -0.71
N SER A 151 -19.89 -3.48 0.05
CA SER A 151 -18.89 -2.45 -0.30
C SER A 151 -17.62 -2.56 0.53
N ASP A 152 -16.50 -2.34 -0.14
CA ASP A 152 -15.19 -2.02 0.44
C ASP A 152 -14.50 -0.95 -0.45
N GLY A 153 -13.21 -0.71 -0.29
CA GLY A 153 -12.42 0.18 -1.14
C GLY A 153 -11.31 -0.54 -1.90
N TRP A 154 -11.00 -0.07 -3.10
CA TRP A 154 -9.75 -0.37 -3.81
C TRP A 154 -8.70 0.71 -3.52
N VAL A 155 -7.43 0.35 -3.55
CA VAL A 155 -6.30 1.29 -3.41
C VAL A 155 -5.10 0.90 -4.26
N ASP A 156 -4.43 1.89 -4.86
CA ASP A 156 -3.08 1.71 -5.38
C ASP A 156 -2.13 1.75 -4.18
N ASP A 157 -1.69 0.57 -3.76
CA ASP A 157 -0.93 0.34 -2.54
C ASP A 157 0.46 1.01 -2.58
N ALA A 158 1.17 0.87 -3.69
CA ALA A 158 2.47 1.51 -3.87
C ALA A 158 2.36 3.04 -3.95
N ARG A 159 1.38 3.58 -4.69
CA ARG A 159 1.13 5.03 -4.72
C ARG A 159 0.80 5.58 -3.33
N LEU A 160 -0.01 4.87 -2.55
CA LEU A 160 -0.34 5.30 -1.19
C LEU A 160 0.92 5.50 -0.33
N VAL A 161 1.90 4.61 -0.42
CA VAL A 161 3.19 4.77 0.30
C VAL A 161 3.93 6.02 -0.17
N VAL A 162 4.07 6.17 -1.49
CA VAL A 162 4.81 7.29 -2.11
C VAL A 162 4.16 8.63 -1.75
N LEU A 163 2.83 8.72 -1.77
CA LEU A 163 2.12 9.94 -1.40
C LEU A 163 2.31 10.32 0.08
N ASN A 164 2.45 9.34 0.98
CA ASN A 164 2.82 9.63 2.37
C ASN A 164 4.26 10.16 2.47
N ALA A 165 5.19 9.57 1.72
CA ALA A 165 6.58 10.04 1.69
C ALA A 165 6.69 11.45 1.09
N ILE A 166 5.96 11.76 0.02
CA ILE A 166 5.84 13.11 -0.55
C ILE A 166 5.34 14.07 0.51
N ASP A 167 4.24 13.75 1.20
CA ASP A 167 3.65 14.68 2.18
C ASP A 167 4.55 14.88 3.41
N ALA A 168 5.35 13.87 3.77
CA ALA A 168 6.39 14.00 4.79
C ALA A 168 7.51 14.94 4.32
N ALA A 169 7.99 14.79 3.08
CA ALA A 169 9.03 15.62 2.50
C ALA A 169 8.58 17.08 2.29
N ASP A 170 7.34 17.30 1.82
CA ASP A 170 6.71 18.62 1.71
C ASP A 170 6.59 19.31 3.09
N LYS A 171 6.68 18.54 4.18
CA LYS A 171 6.70 19.02 5.59
C LYS A 171 8.10 19.04 6.22
N GLY A 172 9.15 18.85 5.42
CA GLY A 172 10.55 18.98 5.83
C GLY A 172 11.22 17.67 6.29
N ALA A 173 10.60 16.50 6.12
CA ALA A 173 11.27 15.23 6.36
C ALA A 173 12.33 14.94 5.27
N HIS A 174 13.46 14.36 5.67
CA HIS A 174 14.43 13.82 4.72
C HIS A 174 14.09 12.37 4.41
N VAL A 175 13.71 12.09 3.17
CA VAL A 175 13.40 10.72 2.69
C VAL A 175 14.58 10.22 1.87
N LEU A 176 15.20 9.14 2.34
CA LEU A 176 16.39 8.51 1.77
C LEU A 176 16.04 7.10 1.29
N THR A 177 15.74 6.95 0.01
CA THR A 177 15.64 5.63 -0.64
C THR A 177 17.02 5.07 -0.95
N GLN A 178 17.10 3.79 -1.32
CA GLN A 178 18.37 3.09 -1.60
C GLN A 178 19.39 3.31 -0.47
N THR A 179 18.93 3.37 0.78
CA THR A 179 19.69 3.77 1.95
C THR A 179 19.37 2.84 3.12
N ARG A 180 20.26 1.89 3.40
CA ARG A 180 20.10 0.88 4.46
C ARG A 180 20.69 1.38 5.77
N CYS A 181 19.95 1.25 6.87
CA CYS A 181 20.53 1.40 8.21
C CYS A 181 21.37 0.15 8.56
N THR A 182 22.69 0.31 8.64
CA THR A 182 23.68 -0.78 8.83
C THR A 182 24.25 -0.85 10.24
N ALA A 183 24.09 0.21 11.03
CA ALA A 183 24.39 0.18 12.46
C ALA A 183 23.46 1.13 13.20
N LEU A 184 23.06 0.73 14.40
CA LEU A 184 22.28 1.57 15.30
C LEU A 184 22.75 1.30 16.73
N ARG A 185 23.21 2.35 17.42
CA ARG A 185 23.67 2.27 18.81
C ARG A 185 23.08 3.39 19.65
N ARG A 186 22.71 3.07 20.89
CA ARG A 186 22.40 4.10 21.89
C ARG A 186 23.69 4.77 22.33
N ASP A 187 23.64 6.08 22.51
CA ASP A 187 24.74 6.89 23.02
C ASP A 187 24.22 7.89 24.05
N GLY A 188 25.04 8.19 25.06
CA GLY A 188 24.67 9.03 26.20
C GLY A 188 23.73 8.38 27.22
N ALA A 189 23.35 9.14 28.23
CA ALA A 189 22.44 8.74 29.30
C ALA A 189 21.55 9.91 29.74
N GLY A 190 20.41 9.62 30.36
CA GLY A 190 19.48 10.65 30.85
C GLY A 190 18.93 11.52 29.72
N ALA A 191 18.90 12.84 29.92
CA ALA A 191 18.32 13.79 28.97
C ALA A 191 19.12 13.93 27.65
N ASP A 192 20.40 13.55 27.65
CA ASP A 192 21.28 13.61 26.47
C ASP A 192 21.32 12.30 25.66
N ALA A 193 20.55 11.30 26.10
CA ALA A 193 20.48 10.01 25.42
C ALA A 193 19.98 10.19 23.99
N CYS A 194 20.69 9.61 23.03
CA CYS A 194 20.35 9.63 21.62
C CYS A 194 20.75 8.31 20.95
N TRP A 195 20.34 8.19 19.70
CA TRP A 195 20.74 7.12 18.80
C TRP A 195 21.79 7.65 17.83
N GLN A 196 22.85 6.87 17.62
CA GLN A 196 23.77 7.06 16.50
C GLN A 196 23.52 5.94 15.48
N ALA A 197 23.10 6.31 14.29
CA ALA A 197 22.87 5.41 13.17
C ALA A 197 23.90 5.62 12.07
N ILE A 198 24.29 4.54 11.39
CA ILE A 198 25.03 4.58 10.13
C ILE A 198 24.08 4.13 9.02
N LEU A 199 23.89 5.02 8.06
CA LEU A 199 23.06 4.79 6.88
C LEU A 199 23.97 4.62 5.66
N GLN A 200 23.92 3.47 5.01
CA GLN A 200 24.68 3.16 3.81
C GLN A 200 23.80 3.32 2.58
N GLN A 201 24.20 4.21 1.67
CA GLN A 201 23.54 4.45 0.38
C GLN A 201 23.90 3.36 -0.64
N GLY A 202 23.10 3.23 -1.70
CA GLY A 202 23.30 2.21 -2.74
C GLY A 202 24.61 2.32 -3.52
N ASP A 203 25.27 3.49 -3.48
CA ASP A 203 26.60 3.71 -4.05
C ASP A 203 27.74 3.44 -3.04
N GLY A 204 27.41 2.97 -1.84
CA GLY A 204 28.36 2.64 -0.78
C GLY A 204 28.72 3.80 0.15
N ARG A 205 28.26 5.04 -0.11
CA ARG A 205 28.49 6.17 0.81
C ARG A 205 27.78 5.94 2.13
N GLU A 206 28.43 6.36 3.21
CA GLU A 206 27.86 6.31 4.56
C GLU A 206 27.49 7.70 5.05
N LEU A 207 26.33 7.79 5.71
CA LEU A 207 25.81 8.97 6.39
C LEU A 207 25.60 8.63 7.87
N ALA A 208 26.21 9.41 8.75
CA ALA A 208 25.96 9.33 10.17
C ALA A 208 24.72 10.17 10.54
N VAL A 209 23.79 9.57 11.28
CA VAL A 209 22.58 10.23 11.79
C VAL A 209 22.54 10.15 13.30
N ARG A 210 22.32 11.29 13.95
CA ARG A 210 22.02 11.39 15.38
C ARG A 210 20.52 11.61 15.57
N ALA A 211 19.82 10.66 16.20
CA ALA A 211 18.37 10.73 16.38
C ALA A 211 17.99 10.74 17.86
N ARG A 212 17.00 11.55 18.26
CA ARG A 212 16.47 11.49 19.65
C ARG A 212 15.60 10.26 19.89
N SER A 213 15.04 9.68 18.83
CA SER A 213 14.25 8.46 18.85
C SER A 213 14.35 7.69 17.54
N VAL A 214 13.99 6.41 17.58
CA VAL A 214 13.92 5.56 16.39
C VAL A 214 12.55 4.88 16.31
N VAL A 215 12.02 4.78 15.10
CA VAL A 215 10.87 3.93 14.78
C VAL A 215 11.33 2.80 13.87
N ASN A 216 11.27 1.57 14.36
CA ASN A 216 11.50 0.36 13.58
C ASN A 216 10.21 -0.06 12.87
N ALA A 217 10.08 0.36 11.62
CA ALA A 217 8.98 0.06 10.72
C ALA A 217 9.41 -0.89 9.58
N ALA A 218 10.42 -1.73 9.83
CA ALA A 218 11.07 -2.56 8.82
C ALA A 218 10.26 -3.80 8.39
N GLY A 219 8.99 -3.92 8.81
CA GLY A 219 8.06 -4.96 8.37
C GLY A 219 8.62 -6.39 8.58
N PRO A 220 8.81 -7.20 7.53
CA PRO A 220 9.40 -8.54 7.65
C PRO A 220 10.77 -8.58 8.36
N TRP A 221 11.49 -7.46 8.37
CA TRP A 221 12.81 -7.31 8.99
C TRP A 221 12.77 -6.72 10.41
N THR A 222 11.60 -6.38 10.96
CA THR A 222 11.49 -5.71 12.27
C THR A 222 12.29 -6.44 13.36
N ALA A 223 12.13 -7.76 13.48
CA ALA A 223 12.84 -8.57 14.48
C ALA A 223 14.35 -8.65 14.26
N GLU A 224 14.79 -8.77 13.00
CA GLU A 224 16.22 -8.81 12.64
C GLU A 224 16.89 -7.46 12.94
N PHE A 225 16.22 -6.36 12.61
CA PHE A 225 16.70 -5.01 12.88
C PHE A 225 16.81 -4.72 14.39
N LEU A 226 15.86 -5.19 15.19
CA LEU A 226 15.92 -5.11 16.65
C LEU A 226 17.17 -5.79 17.22
N GLN A 227 17.51 -6.99 16.74
CA GLN A 227 18.71 -7.71 17.17
C GLN A 227 20.00 -6.96 16.82
N GLN A 228 20.01 -6.30 15.66
CA GLN A 228 21.13 -5.47 15.22
C GLN A 228 21.27 -4.19 16.06
N ALA A 229 20.16 -3.59 16.48
CA ALA A 229 20.13 -2.35 17.27
C ALA A 229 20.45 -2.56 18.76
N ALA A 230 20.11 -3.73 19.31
CA ALA A 230 20.33 -4.09 20.71
C ALA A 230 20.82 -5.55 20.83
N PRO A 231 22.12 -5.80 20.59
CA PRO A 231 22.70 -7.14 20.70
C PRO A 231 22.55 -7.67 22.14
N GLY A 232 21.68 -8.67 22.33
CA GLY A 232 21.38 -9.28 23.64
C GLY A 232 19.93 -9.12 24.12
N GLY A 233 19.11 -8.33 23.44
CA GLY A 233 17.66 -8.30 23.68
C GLY A 233 17.01 -9.64 23.29
N GLN A 234 15.93 -10.03 23.99
CA GLN A 234 15.12 -11.19 23.59
C GLN A 234 14.46 -10.90 22.24
N GLY A 235 15.11 -11.27 21.14
CA GLY A 235 14.54 -11.12 19.80
C GLY A 235 13.30 -12.00 19.65
N ARG A 236 12.18 -11.40 19.28
CA ARG A 236 10.96 -12.16 18.93
C ARG A 236 11.10 -12.78 17.55
N HIS A 237 10.66 -14.03 17.42
CA HIS A 237 10.52 -14.65 16.11
C HIS A 237 9.23 -14.16 15.44
N LEU A 238 9.32 -13.77 14.17
CA LEU A 238 8.17 -13.44 13.35
C LEU A 238 7.80 -14.64 12.49
N ARG A 239 6.54 -15.05 12.55
CA ARG A 239 6.00 -16.01 11.59
C ARG A 239 5.71 -15.28 10.29
N LEU A 240 6.44 -15.62 9.24
CA LEU A 240 6.28 -15.00 7.93
C LEU A 240 5.27 -15.81 7.11
N ILE A 241 4.20 -15.15 6.68
CA ILE A 241 3.19 -15.77 5.82
C ILE A 241 3.30 -15.18 4.41
N LYS A 242 3.72 -15.99 3.44
CA LYS A 242 3.68 -15.66 2.02
C LYS A 242 2.23 -15.60 1.55
N GLY A 243 1.90 -14.52 0.86
CA GLY A 243 0.68 -14.37 0.08
C GLY A 243 1.01 -13.95 -1.33
N SER A 244 0.48 -14.69 -2.28
CA SER A 244 0.78 -14.54 -3.71
C SER A 244 -0.48 -14.26 -4.51
N HIS A 245 -0.29 -13.60 -5.64
CA HIS A 245 -1.34 -13.26 -6.59
C HIS A 245 -0.91 -13.58 -8.02
N ILE A 246 -1.90 -13.89 -8.85
CA ILE A 246 -1.75 -13.99 -10.30
C ILE A 246 -2.59 -12.90 -10.96
N VAL A 247 -2.12 -12.42 -12.11
CA VAL A 247 -2.87 -11.53 -12.99
C VAL A 247 -3.09 -12.24 -14.31
N VAL A 248 -4.35 -12.26 -14.74
CA VAL A 248 -4.80 -12.86 -15.99
C VAL A 248 -5.50 -11.80 -16.84
N LYS A 249 -5.70 -12.07 -18.13
CA LYS A 249 -6.55 -11.21 -18.99
C LYS A 249 -7.95 -11.08 -18.40
N ARG A 250 -8.59 -9.93 -18.63
CA ARG A 250 -9.92 -9.60 -18.11
C ARG A 250 -10.92 -10.74 -18.29
N LEU A 251 -11.47 -11.22 -17.18
CA LEU A 251 -12.42 -12.34 -17.17
C LEU A 251 -13.88 -11.88 -17.34
N PHE A 252 -14.19 -10.63 -17.03
CA PHE A 252 -15.57 -10.11 -17.03
C PHE A 252 -15.63 -8.59 -17.29
N ALA A 253 -16.76 -8.13 -17.85
CA ALA A 253 -16.92 -6.76 -18.32
C ALA A 253 -17.39 -5.76 -17.25
N HIS A 254 -17.98 -6.21 -16.14
CA HIS A 254 -18.46 -5.32 -15.08
C HIS A 254 -17.37 -4.95 -14.06
N ASP A 255 -17.64 -3.96 -13.21
CA ASP A 255 -16.67 -3.44 -12.24
C ASP A 255 -16.75 -4.08 -10.84
N HIS A 256 -17.62 -5.08 -10.65
CA HIS A 256 -17.67 -5.84 -9.39
C HIS A 256 -16.46 -6.75 -9.24
N ALA A 257 -15.87 -6.78 -8.04
CA ALA A 257 -14.96 -7.84 -7.63
C ALA A 257 -15.74 -9.06 -7.12
N TYR A 258 -15.09 -10.21 -7.08
CA TYR A 258 -15.60 -11.41 -6.43
C TYR A 258 -14.85 -11.73 -5.16
N ILE A 259 -15.57 -12.35 -4.22
CA ILE A 259 -15.02 -13.01 -3.04
C ILE A 259 -15.50 -14.47 -3.05
N PHE A 260 -14.58 -15.38 -3.32
CA PHE A 260 -14.82 -16.81 -3.40
C PHE A 260 -14.46 -17.49 -2.09
N GLN A 261 -15.34 -18.36 -1.62
CA GLN A 261 -15.12 -19.16 -0.41
C GLN A 261 -14.64 -20.56 -0.82
N HIS A 262 -13.47 -20.96 -0.34
CA HIS A 262 -12.96 -22.31 -0.56
C HIS A 262 -13.43 -23.26 0.56
N PRO A 263 -13.65 -24.56 0.29
CA PRO A 263 -14.05 -25.53 1.32
C PRO A 263 -13.10 -25.63 2.52
N ASP A 264 -11.81 -25.30 2.35
CA ASP A 264 -10.82 -25.27 3.46
C ASP A 264 -10.88 -23.99 4.32
N GLY A 265 -11.92 -23.18 4.14
CA GLY A 265 -12.16 -21.94 4.86
C GLY A 265 -11.37 -20.72 4.35
N ARG A 266 -10.50 -20.86 3.33
CA ARG A 266 -9.82 -19.71 2.72
C ARG A 266 -10.75 -18.94 1.80
N ILE A 267 -10.36 -17.69 1.54
CA ILE A 267 -11.05 -16.78 0.64
C ILE A 267 -10.06 -16.35 -0.44
N VAL A 268 -10.53 -16.31 -1.68
CA VAL A 268 -9.80 -15.73 -2.82
C VAL A 268 -10.67 -14.65 -3.45
N PHE A 269 -10.03 -13.58 -3.86
CA PHE A 269 -10.64 -12.48 -4.60
C PHE A 269 -10.32 -12.60 -6.07
N ALA A 270 -11.26 -12.16 -6.92
CA ALA A 270 -11.02 -11.88 -8.33
C ALA A 270 -11.48 -10.44 -8.61
N ILE A 271 -10.55 -9.55 -8.93
CA ILE A 271 -10.76 -8.10 -8.91
C ILE A 271 -10.47 -7.52 -10.29
N PRO A 272 -11.35 -6.68 -10.89
CA PRO A 272 -10.99 -5.87 -12.05
C PRO A 272 -9.68 -5.12 -11.80
N TYR A 273 -8.72 -5.25 -12.72
CA TYR A 273 -7.39 -4.69 -12.50
C TYR A 273 -6.86 -4.06 -13.78
N GLU A 274 -6.35 -2.83 -13.65
CA GLU A 274 -5.73 -2.07 -14.75
C GLU A 274 -6.50 -2.16 -16.08
N HIS A 275 -7.83 -2.03 -16.03
CA HIS A 275 -8.80 -2.09 -17.14
C HIS A 275 -8.89 -3.42 -17.93
N ASP A 276 -7.77 -4.04 -18.27
CA ASP A 276 -7.65 -5.17 -19.19
C ASP A 276 -7.33 -6.50 -18.50
N PHE A 277 -7.28 -6.49 -17.16
CA PHE A 277 -6.86 -7.63 -16.37
C PHE A 277 -7.81 -7.97 -15.23
N THR A 278 -7.58 -9.14 -14.66
CA THR A 278 -8.20 -9.57 -13.41
C THR A 278 -7.10 -10.04 -12.47
N LEU A 279 -7.05 -9.42 -11.30
CA LEU A 279 -6.15 -9.78 -10.21
C LEU A 279 -6.81 -10.86 -9.35
N ILE A 280 -6.11 -11.98 -9.14
CA ILE A 280 -6.60 -13.12 -8.37
C ILE A 280 -5.65 -13.42 -7.21
N GLY A 281 -6.20 -13.50 -6.00
CA GLY A 281 -5.42 -13.83 -4.80
C GLY A 281 -6.23 -13.83 -3.50
N THR A 282 -5.71 -14.35 -2.39
CA THR A 282 -4.30 -14.74 -2.18
C THR A 282 -4.15 -16.16 -1.67
N THR A 283 -2.90 -16.61 -1.69
CA THR A 283 -2.44 -17.73 -0.86
C THR A 283 -2.16 -17.26 0.58
N ASP A 284 -1.97 -18.25 1.46
CA ASP A 284 -1.54 -18.08 2.85
C ASP A 284 -0.65 -19.28 3.19
N LEU A 285 0.66 -19.14 2.99
CA LEU A 285 1.65 -20.20 3.19
C LEU A 285 2.74 -19.75 4.17
N ASP A 286 3.20 -20.65 5.04
CA ASP A 286 4.39 -20.39 5.86
C ASP A 286 5.63 -20.20 4.96
N TYR A 287 6.46 -19.23 5.32
CA TYR A 287 7.64 -18.88 4.54
C TYR A 287 8.90 -18.85 5.40
N GLN A 288 9.94 -19.56 4.96
CA GLN A 288 11.23 -19.65 5.64
C GLN A 288 12.41 -19.16 4.77
N GLY A 289 12.14 -18.66 3.57
CA GLY A 289 13.15 -18.19 2.62
C GLY A 289 13.67 -16.77 2.90
N GLU A 290 14.44 -16.25 1.95
CA GLU A 290 14.99 -14.89 2.01
C GLU A 290 13.87 -13.84 1.85
N ARG A 291 13.66 -13.02 2.90
CA ARG A 291 12.58 -12.02 2.99
C ARG A 291 12.49 -11.06 1.79
N GLY A 292 13.60 -10.81 1.11
CA GLY A 292 13.70 -9.87 -0.03
C GLY A 292 13.51 -10.51 -1.42
N LYS A 293 13.39 -11.84 -1.50
CA LYS A 293 13.25 -12.60 -2.77
C LYS A 293 12.04 -13.52 -2.71
N VAL A 294 10.89 -12.94 -2.38
CA VAL A 294 9.64 -13.69 -2.24
C VAL A 294 9.00 -13.81 -3.62
N GLU A 295 8.90 -15.04 -4.10
CA GLU A 295 8.29 -15.36 -5.39
C GLU A 295 7.15 -16.36 -5.23
N ILE A 296 6.21 -16.28 -6.16
CA ILE A 296 5.14 -17.28 -6.29
C ILE A 296 5.74 -18.57 -6.87
N ASP A 297 5.22 -19.72 -6.45
CA ASP A 297 5.59 -21.01 -7.04
C ASP A 297 4.46 -21.62 -7.91
N ASP A 298 4.80 -22.64 -8.71
CA ASP A 298 3.85 -23.31 -9.61
C ASP A 298 2.65 -23.93 -8.88
N ALA A 299 2.82 -24.36 -7.62
CA ALA A 299 1.73 -24.94 -6.85
C ALA A 299 0.72 -23.86 -6.44
N GLU A 300 1.20 -22.67 -6.06
CA GLU A 300 0.35 -21.52 -5.80
C GLU A 300 -0.39 -21.03 -7.05
N ILE A 301 0.28 -20.97 -8.20
CA ILE A 301 -0.36 -20.60 -9.48
C ILE A 301 -1.50 -21.57 -9.79
N ARG A 302 -1.23 -22.89 -9.73
CA ARG A 302 -2.26 -23.92 -9.95
C ARG A 302 -3.41 -23.79 -8.96
N TYR A 303 -3.12 -23.62 -7.68
CA TYR A 303 -4.14 -23.44 -6.64
C TYR A 303 -5.07 -22.25 -6.94
N LEU A 304 -4.52 -21.09 -7.29
CA LEU A 304 -5.32 -19.89 -7.60
C LEU A 304 -6.16 -20.06 -8.88
N CYS A 305 -5.61 -20.72 -9.89
CA CYS A 305 -6.30 -21.07 -11.12
C CYS A 305 -7.46 -22.05 -10.89
N GLU A 306 -7.21 -23.15 -10.18
CA GLU A 306 -8.20 -24.19 -9.88
C GLU A 306 -9.36 -23.64 -9.05
N LEU A 307 -9.06 -22.91 -7.98
CA LEU A 307 -10.07 -22.33 -7.09
C LEU A 307 -10.95 -21.34 -7.85
N SER A 308 -10.36 -20.47 -8.67
CA SER A 308 -11.13 -19.49 -9.46
C SER A 308 -11.96 -20.18 -10.55
N SER A 309 -11.41 -21.23 -11.18
CA SER A 309 -12.10 -22.06 -12.19
C SER A 309 -13.26 -22.88 -11.62
N TYR A 310 -13.32 -23.08 -10.31
CA TYR A 310 -14.49 -23.67 -9.66
C TYR A 310 -15.73 -22.77 -9.85
N TYR A 311 -15.56 -21.45 -9.85
CA TYR A 311 -16.65 -20.48 -9.92
C TYR A 311 -16.96 -19.99 -11.33
N PHE A 312 -15.93 -19.70 -12.12
CA PHE A 312 -16.10 -19.14 -13.46
C PHE A 312 -16.50 -20.21 -14.49
N SER A 313 -17.34 -19.83 -15.46
CA SER A 313 -17.75 -20.69 -16.56
C SER A 313 -16.60 -21.00 -17.52
N LYS A 314 -15.73 -20.00 -17.76
CA LYS A 314 -14.46 -20.19 -18.47
C LYS A 314 -13.36 -20.56 -17.45
N PRO A 315 -12.73 -21.74 -17.58
CA PRO A 315 -11.62 -22.11 -16.72
C PRO A 315 -10.41 -21.21 -16.98
N ILE A 316 -9.64 -20.99 -15.92
CA ILE A 316 -8.38 -20.25 -15.90
C ILE A 316 -7.27 -21.27 -15.76
N ASN A 317 -6.30 -21.23 -16.66
CA ASN A 317 -5.15 -22.13 -16.67
C ASN A 317 -3.87 -21.35 -16.35
N PRO A 318 -2.80 -22.01 -15.87
CA PRO A 318 -1.52 -21.35 -15.65
C PRO A 318 -0.98 -20.60 -16.89
N ALA A 319 -1.29 -21.07 -18.09
CA ALA A 319 -0.91 -20.42 -19.34
C ALA A 319 -1.63 -19.07 -19.60
N ASP A 320 -2.74 -18.80 -18.90
CA ASP A 320 -3.48 -17.53 -18.99
C ASP A 320 -2.86 -16.43 -18.10
N VAL A 321 -1.90 -16.78 -17.24
CA VAL A 321 -1.23 -15.87 -16.31
C VAL A 321 -0.22 -15.00 -17.06
N VAL A 322 -0.40 -13.69 -16.98
CA VAL A 322 0.45 -12.69 -17.66
C VAL A 322 1.45 -12.04 -16.71
N TRP A 323 1.15 -12.02 -15.41
CA TRP A 323 2.02 -11.48 -14.37
C TRP A 323 1.69 -12.10 -13.01
N THR A 324 2.67 -12.10 -12.12
CA THR A 324 2.54 -12.62 -10.77
C THR A 324 3.33 -11.77 -9.80
N TYR A 325 2.89 -11.70 -8.55
CA TYR A 325 3.67 -11.12 -7.48
C TYR A 325 3.37 -11.82 -6.15
N ALA A 326 4.31 -11.72 -5.22
CA ALA A 326 4.18 -12.29 -3.88
C ALA A 326 4.80 -11.35 -2.85
N GLY A 327 4.33 -11.46 -1.61
CA GLY A 327 4.89 -10.75 -0.47
C GLY A 327 4.72 -11.53 0.80
N VAL A 328 5.55 -11.21 1.81
CA VAL A 328 5.47 -11.83 3.13
C VAL A 328 4.85 -10.88 4.14
N ARG A 329 3.96 -11.44 4.95
CA ARG A 329 3.28 -10.74 6.04
C ARG A 329 3.97 -11.13 7.34
N PRO A 330 4.57 -10.18 8.08
CA PRO A 330 5.12 -10.45 9.40
C PRO A 330 3.98 -10.56 10.40
N LEU A 331 3.73 -11.76 10.90
CA LEU A 331 2.80 -12.00 11.98
C LEU A 331 3.57 -12.15 13.29
N VAL A 332 3.07 -11.49 14.34
CA VAL A 332 3.52 -11.78 15.70
C VAL A 332 3.04 -13.18 16.04
N GLU A 333 3.94 -13.99 16.57
CA GLU A 333 3.61 -15.32 17.04
C GLU A 333 2.70 -15.22 18.27
N ASP A 334 1.39 -15.33 18.03
CA ASP A 334 0.43 -15.71 19.07
C ASP A 334 0.36 -17.25 19.09
N ALA A 335 0.10 -17.86 20.25
CA ALA A 335 0.15 -19.31 20.49
C ALA A 335 -0.83 -20.19 19.66
N SER A 336 -1.41 -19.70 18.55
CA SER A 336 -2.34 -20.44 17.69
C SER A 336 -1.62 -21.13 16.52
N ALA A 337 -1.93 -22.41 16.29
CA ALA A 337 -1.33 -23.20 15.22
C ALA A 337 -1.75 -22.74 13.79
N ASP A 338 -2.96 -22.20 13.61
CA ASP A 338 -3.49 -21.81 12.29
C ASP A 338 -3.13 -20.35 11.93
N ALA A 339 -2.27 -20.16 10.91
CA ALA A 339 -1.90 -18.85 10.37
C ALA A 339 -3.10 -17.97 9.98
N LYS A 340 -4.25 -18.59 9.67
CA LYS A 340 -5.47 -17.88 9.29
C LYS A 340 -6.21 -17.26 10.48
N ALA A 341 -6.02 -17.81 11.68
CA ALA A 341 -6.66 -17.37 12.92
C ALA A 341 -5.81 -16.34 13.70
N VAL A 342 -4.52 -16.20 13.37
CA VAL A 342 -3.65 -15.18 13.97
C VAL A 342 -4.21 -13.79 13.69
N THR A 343 -4.29 -12.98 14.75
CA THR A 343 -4.85 -11.62 14.65
C THR A 343 -4.09 -10.80 13.62
N ARG A 344 -4.84 -9.94 12.93
CA ARG A 344 -4.31 -9.04 11.89
C ARG A 344 -4.29 -7.59 12.36
N ASP A 345 -4.46 -7.36 13.65
CA ASP A 345 -4.18 -6.05 14.26
C ASP A 345 -2.66 -5.83 14.34
N TYR A 346 -2.26 -4.61 14.68
CA TYR A 346 -0.87 -4.27 14.92
C TYR A 346 -0.56 -4.22 16.42
N ARG A 347 0.72 -4.36 16.75
CA ARG A 347 1.24 -4.17 18.11
C ARG A 347 2.46 -3.27 18.08
N PHE A 348 2.61 -2.49 19.15
CA PHE A 348 3.76 -1.64 19.39
C PHE A 348 4.60 -2.23 20.53
N GLU A 349 5.92 -2.16 20.37
CA GLU A 349 6.87 -2.40 21.46
C GLU A 349 7.74 -1.17 21.63
N LEU A 350 7.69 -0.59 22.82
CA LEU A 350 8.44 0.60 23.15
C LEU A 350 9.54 0.24 24.14
N ASP A 351 10.79 0.47 23.73
CA ASP A 351 11.96 0.40 24.59
C ASP A 351 12.37 1.82 25.02
N GLN A 352 12.30 2.07 26.32
CA GLN A 352 12.60 3.36 26.97
C GLN A 352 13.85 3.30 27.86
N GLU A 353 14.72 2.28 27.74
CA GLU A 353 15.98 2.21 28.47
C GLU A 353 17.01 3.19 27.83
N GLY A 354 16.73 4.50 27.93
CA GLY A 354 17.44 5.59 27.25
C GLY A 354 16.59 6.24 26.14
N ALA A 355 17.22 6.59 25.01
CA ALA A 355 16.54 7.19 23.86
C ALA A 355 15.46 6.25 23.28
N PRO A 356 14.19 6.66 23.14
CA PRO A 356 13.11 5.71 22.84
C PRO A 356 13.26 5.03 21.47
N LEU A 357 12.96 3.73 21.42
CA LEU A 357 12.82 2.93 20.20
C LEU A 357 11.42 2.32 20.17
N LEU A 358 10.64 2.65 19.15
CA LEU A 358 9.31 2.10 18.93
C LEU A 358 9.34 1.10 17.77
N SER A 359 9.07 -0.17 18.03
CA SER A 359 8.99 -1.23 17.02
C SER A 359 7.56 -1.57 16.67
N ILE A 360 7.31 -1.78 15.38
CA ILE A 360 5.98 -2.03 14.84
C ILE A 360 5.90 -3.45 14.30
N PHE A 361 4.89 -4.18 14.77
CA PHE A 361 4.60 -5.52 14.30
C PHE A 361 3.20 -5.59 13.69
N GLY A 362 3.11 -6.17 12.51
CA GLY A 362 1.86 -6.25 11.74
C GLY A 362 1.43 -4.89 11.18
N GLY A 363 0.11 -4.69 11.12
CA GLY A 363 -0.52 -3.50 10.54
C GLY A 363 -1.00 -3.73 9.11
N LYS A 364 -2.29 -3.48 8.89
CA LYS A 364 -2.90 -3.53 7.56
C LYS A 364 -2.68 -2.21 6.85
N ILE A 365 -2.62 -2.25 5.52
CA ILE A 365 -2.70 -1.06 4.69
C ILE A 365 -3.97 -0.23 4.99
N THR A 366 -5.09 -0.86 5.35
CA THR A 366 -6.32 -0.15 5.74
C THR A 366 -6.15 0.71 7.00
N THR A 367 -5.33 0.30 7.96
CA THR A 367 -5.25 0.92 9.29
C THR A 367 -3.98 1.73 9.49
N PHE A 368 -3.14 1.88 8.46
CA PHE A 368 -1.81 2.49 8.58
C PHE A 368 -1.85 3.92 9.14
N ARG A 369 -2.86 4.71 8.77
CA ARG A 369 -2.99 6.11 9.18
C ARG A 369 -3.32 6.20 10.66
N LYS A 370 -4.31 5.43 11.14
CA LYS A 370 -4.59 5.33 12.57
C LYS A 370 -3.42 4.74 13.36
N LEU A 371 -2.72 3.74 12.82
CA LEU A 371 -1.49 3.18 13.40
C LEU A 371 -0.44 4.27 13.56
N ALA A 372 -0.20 5.09 12.53
CA ALA A 372 0.77 6.18 12.59
C ALA A 372 0.42 7.20 13.66
N GLU A 373 -0.85 7.62 13.75
CA GLU A 373 -1.28 8.52 14.82
C GLU A 373 -1.06 7.95 16.21
N GLU A 374 -1.43 6.68 16.43
CA GLU A 374 -1.23 6.01 17.72
C GLU A 374 0.27 5.85 18.06
N ALA A 375 1.11 5.56 17.06
CA ALA A 375 2.55 5.48 17.24
C ALA A 375 3.14 6.82 17.70
N LEU A 376 2.71 7.94 17.10
CA LEU A 376 3.17 9.27 17.50
C LEU A 376 2.51 9.78 18.78
N ASP A 377 1.29 9.35 19.11
CA ASP A 377 0.67 9.63 20.40
C ASP A 377 1.48 9.01 21.55
N ILE A 378 2.18 7.89 21.29
CA ILE A 378 3.12 7.27 22.23
C ILE A 378 4.47 8.00 22.22
N LEU A 379 5.04 8.26 21.04
CA LEU A 379 6.44 8.70 20.92
C LEU A 379 6.64 10.21 21.10
N ALA A 380 5.76 11.04 20.55
CA ALA A 380 5.93 12.49 20.54
C ALA A 380 5.99 13.12 21.94
N PRO A 381 5.18 12.68 22.94
CA PRO A 381 5.29 13.21 24.31
C PRO A 381 6.65 12.98 24.95
N LEU A 382 7.31 11.84 24.65
CA LEU A 382 8.66 11.52 25.15
C LEU A 382 9.73 12.47 24.57
N LEU A 383 9.42 13.13 23.46
CA LEU A 383 10.27 14.12 22.82
C LEU A 383 9.94 15.57 23.22
N GLY A 384 8.98 15.74 24.14
CA GLY A 384 8.48 17.05 24.56
C GLY A 384 7.53 17.70 23.54
N ASN A 385 6.95 16.91 22.62
CA ASN A 385 6.00 17.40 21.62
C ASN A 385 4.58 16.92 21.94
N THR A 386 3.66 17.88 22.10
CA THR A 386 2.25 17.65 22.44
C THR A 386 1.29 18.06 21.32
N ARG A 387 1.78 18.28 20.10
CA ARG A 387 0.91 18.63 18.97
C ARG A 387 -0.05 17.48 18.67
N PRO A 388 -1.34 17.79 18.40
CA PRO A 388 -2.36 16.78 18.20
C PRO A 388 -2.18 16.05 16.86
N ALA A 389 -2.77 14.87 16.77
CA ALA A 389 -2.98 14.18 15.51
C ALA A 389 -3.76 15.05 14.50
N TRP A 390 -3.40 14.97 13.22
CA TRP A 390 -3.95 15.85 12.17
C TRP A 390 -4.38 15.09 10.90
N THR A 391 -3.88 13.88 10.69
CA THR A 391 -3.95 13.20 9.39
C THR A 391 -5.37 12.79 8.97
N ALA A 392 -6.29 12.62 9.93
CA ALA A 392 -7.68 12.25 9.67
C ALA A 392 -8.44 13.28 8.81
N ASN A 393 -8.04 14.55 8.87
CA ASN A 393 -8.70 15.66 8.19
C ASN A 393 -7.84 16.26 7.07
N ALA A 394 -6.82 15.53 6.60
CA ALA A 394 -5.89 16.00 5.59
C ALA A 394 -5.96 15.17 4.31
N CYS A 395 -5.98 15.83 3.16
CA CYS A 395 -5.75 15.19 1.89
C CYS A 395 -4.31 14.65 1.82
N LEU A 396 -4.13 13.52 1.15
CA LEU A 396 -2.80 13.16 0.65
C LEU A 396 -2.49 14.04 -0.59
N PRO A 397 -1.22 14.25 -0.93
CA PRO A 397 -0.84 15.02 -2.12
C PRO A 397 -1.56 14.48 -3.36
N GLY A 398 -2.21 15.34 -4.15
CA GLY A 398 -3.04 14.93 -5.28
C GLY A 398 -4.53 14.73 -4.94
N GLY A 399 -4.86 14.56 -3.66
CA GLY A 399 -6.20 14.24 -3.19
C GLY A 399 -7.14 15.45 -2.99
N ASP A 400 -6.60 16.66 -3.04
CA ASP A 400 -7.26 17.95 -2.86
C ASP A 400 -8.09 18.41 -4.08
N VAL A 401 -8.71 17.45 -4.75
CA VAL A 401 -9.44 17.56 -6.03
C VAL A 401 -10.54 18.63 -6.05
N PHE A 402 -11.18 18.89 -4.89
CA PHE A 402 -12.19 19.95 -4.73
C PHE A 402 -11.91 20.83 -3.51
N GLY A 403 -10.64 21.02 -3.16
CA GLY A 403 -10.19 21.79 -2.00
C GLY A 403 -9.32 20.98 -1.04
N SER A 404 -8.72 21.67 -0.08
CA SER A 404 -7.69 21.14 0.81
C SER A 404 -8.18 20.18 1.90
N VAL A 405 -9.51 20.02 2.06
CA VAL A 405 -10.12 19.17 3.09
C VAL A 405 -10.75 17.92 2.45
N PRO A 406 -10.52 16.71 3.00
CA PRO A 406 -11.15 15.49 2.53
C PRO A 406 -12.68 15.56 2.63
N GLN A 407 -13.38 15.25 1.53
CA GLN A 407 -14.84 15.33 1.47
C GLN A 407 -15.46 14.28 0.56
N ASN A 408 -16.72 13.92 0.82
CA ASN A 408 -17.47 12.94 0.04
C ASN A 408 -17.58 13.32 -1.45
N ARG A 409 -17.62 14.63 -1.74
CA ARG A 409 -17.67 15.16 -3.10
C ARG A 409 -16.48 14.69 -3.94
N SER A 410 -15.28 14.70 -3.37
CA SER A 410 -14.05 14.28 -4.06
C SER A 410 -14.08 12.83 -4.54
N VAL A 411 -14.84 11.98 -3.85
CA VAL A 411 -15.03 10.58 -4.25
C VAL A 411 -16.16 10.43 -5.27
N ARG A 412 -17.31 11.06 -5.01
CA ARG A 412 -18.53 10.89 -5.84
C ARG A 412 -18.46 11.60 -7.18
N GLU A 413 -17.76 12.73 -7.23
CA GLU A 413 -17.69 13.61 -8.41
C GLU A 413 -16.30 13.61 -9.05
N PHE A 414 -15.47 12.59 -8.77
CA PHE A 414 -14.13 12.48 -9.36
C PHE A 414 -14.14 12.57 -10.90
N GLY A 415 -15.18 12.03 -11.56
CA GLY A 415 -15.33 12.15 -13.02
C GLY A 415 -15.47 13.60 -13.51
N GLN A 416 -16.07 14.50 -12.71
CA GLN A 416 -16.15 15.92 -13.07
C GLN A 416 -14.78 16.60 -13.02
N PHE A 417 -13.92 16.19 -12.08
CA PHE A 417 -12.53 16.66 -12.05
C PHE A 417 -11.76 16.23 -13.29
N VAL A 418 -11.90 14.96 -13.72
CA VAL A 418 -11.24 14.47 -14.95
C VAL A 418 -11.72 15.26 -16.17
N GLN A 419 -13.03 15.56 -16.27
CA GLN A 419 -13.57 16.41 -17.33
C GLN A 419 -13.02 17.84 -17.27
N GLY A 420 -12.83 18.40 -16.06
CA GLY A 420 -12.15 19.68 -15.84
C GLY A 420 -10.74 19.66 -16.41
N LEU A 421 -9.93 18.69 -15.99
CA LEU A 421 -8.56 18.50 -16.49
C LEU A 421 -8.51 18.34 -18.02
N GLN A 422 -9.46 17.63 -18.62
CA GLN A 422 -9.51 17.48 -20.07
C GLN A 422 -9.74 18.81 -20.80
N ARG A 423 -10.47 19.75 -20.20
CA ARG A 423 -10.65 21.09 -20.76
C ARG A 423 -9.39 21.93 -20.58
N ASP A 424 -8.78 21.88 -19.39
CA ASP A 424 -7.59 22.66 -19.05
C ASP A 424 -6.36 22.20 -19.86
N TYR A 425 -6.28 20.90 -20.13
CA TYR A 425 -5.23 20.25 -20.91
C TYR A 425 -5.78 19.63 -22.19
N ALA A 426 -6.60 20.39 -22.94
CA ALA A 426 -7.22 19.91 -24.19
C ALA A 426 -6.23 19.44 -25.28
N TRP A 427 -4.97 19.86 -25.17
CA TRP A 427 -3.88 19.43 -26.02
C TRP A 427 -3.34 18.02 -25.70
N LEU A 428 -3.65 17.46 -24.52
CA LEU A 428 -3.30 16.09 -24.14
C LEU A 428 -4.36 15.09 -24.62
N PRO A 429 -3.94 13.91 -25.14
CA PRO A 429 -4.84 12.80 -25.39
C PRO A 429 -5.67 12.42 -24.16
N ALA A 430 -6.96 12.14 -24.36
CA ALA A 430 -7.88 11.88 -23.25
C ALA A 430 -7.50 10.66 -22.38
N ALA A 431 -6.91 9.64 -22.99
CA ALA A 431 -6.40 8.49 -22.26
C ALA A 431 -5.26 8.89 -21.28
N LEU A 432 -4.39 9.82 -21.66
CA LEU A 432 -3.34 10.32 -20.77
C LEU A 432 -3.89 11.21 -19.67
N VAL A 433 -4.85 12.09 -19.97
CA VAL A 433 -5.52 12.90 -18.94
C VAL A 433 -6.18 12.00 -17.91
N ALA A 434 -6.91 10.96 -18.33
CA ALA A 434 -7.54 10.01 -17.41
C ALA A 434 -6.51 9.26 -16.55
N ARG A 435 -5.41 8.80 -17.16
CA ARG A 435 -4.32 8.10 -16.46
C ARG A 435 -3.63 9.01 -15.45
N TYR A 436 -3.30 10.24 -15.83
CA TYR A 436 -2.66 11.22 -14.95
C TYR A 436 -3.58 11.71 -13.84
N ALA A 437 -4.87 11.88 -14.13
CA ALA A 437 -5.84 12.19 -13.09
C ALA A 437 -5.89 11.08 -12.04
N ARG A 438 -5.83 9.79 -12.43
CA ARG A 438 -5.78 8.66 -11.51
C ARG A 438 -4.45 8.53 -10.76
N ALA A 439 -3.32 8.75 -11.44
CA ALA A 439 -1.99 8.58 -10.83
C ALA A 439 -1.59 9.75 -9.91
N TYR A 440 -1.93 10.98 -10.29
CA TYR A 440 -1.38 12.21 -9.68
C TYR A 440 -2.44 13.12 -9.08
N GLY A 441 -3.72 12.96 -9.43
CA GLY A 441 -4.77 13.87 -8.99
C GLY A 441 -4.43 15.32 -9.33
N THR A 442 -4.51 16.23 -8.36
CA THR A 442 -4.12 17.65 -8.53
C THR A 442 -2.63 17.85 -8.84
N ARG A 443 -1.74 16.89 -8.50
CA ARG A 443 -0.31 17.02 -8.82
C ARG A 443 0.01 16.90 -10.31
N ILE A 444 -0.98 16.58 -11.15
CA ILE A 444 -0.88 16.72 -12.60
C ILE A 444 -0.46 18.14 -12.99
N HIS A 445 -0.87 19.17 -12.24
CA HIS A 445 -0.45 20.55 -12.48
C HIS A 445 1.05 20.77 -12.28
N VAL A 446 1.67 20.05 -11.34
CA VAL A 446 3.13 20.09 -11.14
C VAL A 446 3.84 19.36 -12.29
N LEU A 447 3.32 18.20 -12.70
CA LEU A 447 3.88 17.43 -13.82
C LEU A 447 3.84 18.23 -15.13
N LEU A 448 2.74 18.94 -15.39
CA LEU A 448 2.51 19.67 -16.63
C LEU A 448 2.92 21.14 -16.59
N ASP A 449 3.52 21.61 -15.49
CA ASP A 449 3.87 23.02 -15.34
C ASP A 449 4.74 23.51 -16.51
N GLY A 450 4.40 24.70 -17.01
CA GLY A 450 5.04 25.32 -18.19
C GLY A 450 4.78 24.67 -19.55
N ARG A 451 4.07 23.52 -19.63
CA ARG A 451 3.86 22.77 -20.88
C ARG A 451 2.53 23.14 -21.54
N LYS A 452 2.53 23.24 -22.88
CA LYS A 452 1.37 23.73 -23.66
C LYS A 452 0.95 22.81 -24.81
N ASP A 453 1.73 21.78 -25.10
CA ASP A 453 1.47 20.80 -26.14
C ASP A 453 2.24 19.49 -25.85
N VAL A 454 1.96 18.45 -26.65
CA VAL A 454 2.60 17.14 -26.50
C VAL A 454 4.10 17.21 -26.78
N ALA A 455 4.56 18.10 -27.67
CA ALA A 455 5.99 18.23 -27.95
C ALA A 455 6.77 18.72 -26.72
N ALA A 456 6.16 19.59 -25.90
CA ALA A 456 6.72 20.06 -24.62
C ALA A 456 6.83 18.95 -23.55
N MET A 457 6.24 17.77 -23.76
CA MET A 457 6.42 16.61 -22.88
C MET A 457 7.79 15.92 -23.07
N GLY A 458 8.53 16.28 -24.12
CA GLY A 458 9.80 15.67 -24.49
C GLY A 458 9.63 14.33 -25.21
N GLU A 459 10.69 13.53 -25.23
CA GLU A 459 10.70 12.22 -25.87
C GLU A 459 9.61 11.30 -25.30
N GLU A 460 8.88 10.61 -26.18
CA GLU A 460 8.00 9.50 -25.80
C GLU A 460 8.83 8.21 -25.69
N ILE A 461 9.32 7.93 -24.49
CA ILE A 461 10.22 6.80 -24.21
C ILE A 461 9.51 5.47 -24.44
N ALA A 462 8.22 5.41 -24.12
CA ALA A 462 7.32 4.30 -24.45
C ALA A 462 5.91 4.83 -24.70
N ALA A 463 5.02 4.02 -25.28
CA ALA A 463 3.66 4.47 -25.59
C ALA A 463 2.97 5.09 -24.37
N GLY A 464 2.70 6.40 -24.44
CA GLY A 464 2.10 7.17 -23.37
C GLY A 464 3.01 7.51 -22.18
N LEU A 465 4.28 7.12 -22.17
CA LEU A 465 5.28 7.45 -21.13
C LEU A 465 6.31 8.43 -21.71
N TYR A 466 6.19 9.69 -21.28
CA TYR A 466 7.03 10.79 -21.78
C TYR A 466 8.15 11.12 -20.79
N ALA A 467 9.24 11.70 -21.30
CA ALA A 467 10.37 12.17 -20.50
C ALA A 467 9.93 13.10 -19.36
N ALA A 468 8.95 13.97 -19.58
CA ALA A 468 8.38 14.84 -18.54
C ALA A 468 7.81 14.07 -17.34
N GLU A 469 7.12 12.95 -17.58
CA GLU A 469 6.59 12.11 -16.52
C GLU A 469 7.70 11.37 -15.79
N VAL A 470 8.67 10.82 -16.53
CA VAL A 470 9.83 10.16 -15.94
C VAL A 470 10.61 11.13 -15.03
N ASP A 471 10.85 12.36 -15.49
CA ASP A 471 11.49 13.40 -14.70
C ASP A 471 10.69 13.76 -13.44
N TYR A 472 9.37 13.88 -13.55
CA TYR A 472 8.50 14.11 -12.40
C TYR A 472 8.64 12.98 -11.36
N LEU A 473 8.57 11.72 -11.80
CA LEU A 473 8.68 10.55 -10.94
C LEU A 473 10.05 10.47 -10.26
N ARG A 474 11.12 10.89 -10.93
CA ARG A 474 12.45 10.91 -10.32
C ARG A 474 12.62 12.06 -9.33
N ARG A 475 12.20 13.28 -9.69
CA ARG A 475 12.34 14.49 -8.85
C ARG A 475 11.45 14.49 -7.62
N HIS A 476 10.21 14.04 -7.77
CA HIS A 476 9.20 14.15 -6.71
C HIS A 476 8.84 12.81 -6.08
N GLU A 477 9.19 11.69 -6.71
CA GLU A 477 8.76 10.37 -6.25
C GLU A 477 9.92 9.37 -6.08
N TRP A 478 11.18 9.84 -6.05
CA TRP A 478 12.38 9.03 -5.79
C TRP A 478 12.60 7.83 -6.72
N ALA A 479 11.96 7.80 -7.89
CA ALA A 479 12.19 6.72 -8.85
C ALA A 479 13.63 6.80 -9.41
N VAL A 480 14.34 5.67 -9.42
CA VAL A 480 15.73 5.58 -9.93
C VAL A 480 15.91 4.49 -10.99
N SER A 481 14.93 3.59 -11.14
CA SER A 481 14.96 2.47 -12.07
C SER A 481 13.66 2.34 -12.87
N ALA A 482 13.70 1.60 -13.98
CA ALA A 482 12.50 1.23 -14.72
C ALA A 482 11.51 0.44 -13.85
N ALA A 483 12.02 -0.35 -12.90
CA ALA A 483 11.18 -1.12 -11.98
C ALA A 483 10.34 -0.21 -11.05
N ASP A 484 10.93 0.89 -10.56
CA ASP A 484 10.20 1.88 -9.75
C ASP A 484 9.06 2.49 -10.56
N ILE A 485 9.34 2.88 -11.80
CA ILE A 485 8.39 3.57 -12.67
C ILE A 485 7.28 2.64 -13.14
N LEU A 486 7.63 1.47 -13.70
CA LEU A 486 6.69 0.62 -14.43
C LEU A 486 5.81 -0.25 -13.53
N TRP A 487 6.25 -0.55 -12.30
CA TRP A 487 5.56 -1.48 -11.40
C TRP A 487 5.11 -0.87 -10.07
N ARG A 488 5.79 0.18 -9.57
CA ARG A 488 5.43 0.85 -8.31
C ARG A 488 4.70 2.17 -8.52
N ARG A 489 5.34 3.14 -9.18
CA ARG A 489 4.74 4.47 -9.46
C ARG A 489 3.62 4.39 -10.50
N SER A 490 3.69 3.40 -11.40
CA SER A 490 2.63 3.06 -12.33
C SER A 490 2.42 1.55 -12.37
N LYS A 491 1.55 1.09 -13.26
CA LYS A 491 1.41 -0.30 -13.67
C LYS A 491 1.57 -0.47 -15.18
N LEU A 492 2.28 0.48 -15.81
CA LEU A 492 2.54 0.46 -17.25
C LEU A 492 3.28 -0.80 -17.70
N GLY A 493 4.03 -1.46 -16.81
CA GLY A 493 4.67 -2.75 -17.09
C GLY A 493 3.71 -3.87 -17.49
N LEU A 494 2.41 -3.75 -17.18
CA LEU A 494 1.38 -4.70 -17.63
C LEU A 494 0.91 -4.46 -19.06
N HIS A 495 1.01 -3.22 -19.53
CA HIS A 495 0.47 -2.80 -20.83
C HIS A 495 1.55 -2.67 -21.90
N LEU A 496 2.78 -2.38 -21.48
CA LEU A 496 3.89 -2.12 -22.38
C LEU A 496 4.65 -3.42 -22.71
N PRO A 497 5.29 -3.49 -23.88
CA PRO A 497 6.15 -4.61 -24.24
C PRO A 497 7.27 -4.84 -23.21
N ARG A 498 7.68 -6.09 -23.01
CA ARG A 498 8.69 -6.47 -22.00
C ARG A 498 10.04 -5.78 -22.23
N GLU A 499 10.39 -5.48 -23.47
CA GLU A 499 11.61 -4.79 -23.88
C GLU A 499 11.67 -3.33 -23.36
N THR A 500 10.51 -2.78 -22.97
CA THR A 500 10.42 -1.41 -22.44
C THR A 500 11.27 -1.21 -21.18
N VAL A 501 11.43 -2.25 -20.35
CA VAL A 501 12.27 -2.19 -19.14
C VAL A 501 13.70 -1.81 -19.51
N GLY A 502 14.33 -2.56 -20.41
CA GLY A 502 15.71 -2.30 -20.84
C GLY A 502 15.87 -0.96 -21.55
N ARG A 503 14.89 -0.55 -22.36
CA ARG A 503 14.89 0.78 -23.00
C ARG A 503 14.82 1.91 -21.99
N LEU A 504 13.95 1.81 -20.98
CA LEU A 504 13.81 2.83 -19.95
C LEU A 504 15.04 2.91 -19.05
N ASP A 505 15.63 1.77 -18.64
CA ASP A 505 16.87 1.76 -17.86
C ASP A 505 18.04 2.39 -18.65
N ALA A 506 18.17 2.06 -19.95
CA ALA A 506 19.17 2.70 -20.81
C ALA A 506 18.95 4.22 -20.93
N TRP A 507 17.69 4.66 -21.06
CA TRP A 507 17.34 6.07 -21.10
C TRP A 507 17.71 6.78 -19.77
N LEU A 508 17.40 6.17 -18.62
CA LEU A 508 17.72 6.71 -17.29
C LEU A 508 19.22 6.89 -17.07
N LEU A 509 20.04 5.96 -17.57
CA LEU A 509 21.51 6.04 -17.51
C LEU A 509 22.06 7.17 -18.38
N GLN A 510 21.46 7.42 -19.55
CA GLN A 510 21.88 8.49 -20.47
C GLN A 510 21.44 9.87 -20.00
N HIS A 511 20.42 9.95 -19.13
CA HIS A 511 19.85 11.19 -18.62
C HIS A 511 19.95 11.25 -17.09
N PRO A 512 21.17 11.32 -16.51
CA PRO A 512 21.32 11.42 -15.06
C PRO A 512 20.58 12.66 -14.53
N LEU A 513 19.90 12.51 -13.40
CA LEU A 513 19.15 13.62 -12.81
C LEU A 513 20.16 14.68 -12.35
N SER A 514 20.00 15.92 -12.81
CA SER A 514 20.68 17.05 -12.19
C SER A 514 20.01 17.28 -10.83
N LEU A 515 20.75 17.00 -9.75
CA LEU A 515 20.31 17.18 -8.37
C LEU A 515 20.15 18.66 -8.02
#